data_AF-A0A521JZ21-F1
#
_entry.id   AF-A0A521JZ21-F1
#
_cell.length_a   1.000
_cell.length_b   1.000
_cell.length_c   1.000
_cell.angle_alpha   90.00
_cell.angle_beta   90.00
_cell.angle_gamma   90.00
#
_symmetry.space_group_name_H-M   'P 1'
#
loop_
_entity.id
_entity.type
_entity.pdbx_description
1 polymer ?
#
loop_
_entity_poly.entity_id
_entity_poly.type
_entity_poly.pdbx_seq_one_letter_code
_entity_poly.pdbx_strand_id
1 'polypeptide(L)'
;MMTTKEFVRAVFGGFALVLVAVPLLWAQADQDEGRLQAANVAIDKDAASKGSAVQAQTLSKQFNVPSSQIESMRAQKQGWGEITIQLAMAQHLTQTAPQTYPSMNEALAKIETLRNEHMGWGKIAKDLGFKLGPVVRDAEQARQDLAKDLRAARTEQATRQERTERPDRPVRPERPERPERAAHR
;
A
#
# COMPACT_ATOMS: atom_id res chain seq x y z
N MET A 1 41.18 -64.54 -18.22
CA MET A 1 40.76 -65.46 -17.13
C MET A 1 40.93 -64.71 -15.82
N MET A 2 39.83 -64.58 -15.04
CA MET A 2 39.75 -64.51 -13.56
C MET A 2 40.65 -63.49 -12.82
N THR A 3 40.22 -62.66 -11.87
CA THR A 3 39.08 -62.78 -10.96
C THR A 3 38.87 -61.48 -10.18
N THR A 4 37.59 -61.25 -9.92
CA THR A 4 36.88 -60.43 -8.93
C THR A 4 37.48 -60.38 -7.51
N LYS A 5 37.04 -59.36 -6.74
CA LYS A 5 36.90 -59.27 -5.25
C LYS A 5 38.18 -58.84 -4.49
N GLU A 6 38.25 -57.88 -3.54
CA GLU A 6 37.34 -57.15 -2.65
C GLU A 6 38.12 -55.91 -2.12
N PHE A 7 37.53 -54.71 -2.07
CA PHE A 7 37.03 -54.07 -0.83
C PHE A 7 38.15 -53.58 0.15
N VAL A 8 38.17 -52.25 0.37
CA VAL A 8 38.27 -51.56 1.69
C VAL A 8 39.40 -50.51 1.85
N ARG A 9 38.93 -49.24 1.91
CA ARG A 9 39.37 -48.06 2.73
C ARG A 9 40.73 -47.42 2.41
N ALA A 10 40.69 -46.18 1.89
CA ALA A 10 40.83 -44.91 2.65
C ALA A 10 42.31 -44.45 2.63
N VAL A 11 42.67 -43.19 2.36
CA VAL A 11 42.22 -41.93 2.96
C VAL A 11 42.55 -40.77 2.01
N PHE A 12 41.56 -39.90 1.83
CA PHE A 12 41.59 -38.46 1.53
C PHE A 12 42.94 -37.73 1.39
N GLY A 13 43.06 -36.92 0.33
CA GLY A 13 44.07 -35.87 0.23
C GLY A 13 43.72 -34.81 -0.81
N GLY A 14 43.01 -33.76 -0.39
CA GLY A 14 43.16 -32.39 -0.90
C GLY A 14 42.42 -32.00 -2.18
N PHE A 15 41.11 -31.74 -2.08
CA PHE A 15 40.36 -30.95 -3.08
C PHE A 15 39.57 -29.84 -2.37
N ALA A 16 39.49 -28.69 -3.04
CA ALA A 16 38.62 -27.55 -2.76
C ALA A 16 38.99 -26.61 -1.58
N LEU A 17 39.77 -25.57 -1.90
CA LEU A 17 39.63 -24.26 -1.27
C LEU A 17 38.72 -23.43 -2.19
N VAL A 18 37.40 -23.67 -2.13
CA VAL A 18 36.40 -22.80 -2.77
C VAL A 18 35.99 -21.77 -1.73
N LEU A 19 36.33 -20.51 -2.00
CA LEU A 19 35.99 -19.33 -1.24
C LEU A 19 34.47 -19.28 -0.96
N VAL A 20 34.11 -19.48 0.32
CA VAL A 20 32.78 -19.17 0.84
C VAL A 20 32.65 -17.65 0.95
N ALA A 21 31.99 -17.00 -0.01
CA ALA A 21 31.56 -15.62 0.16
C ALA A 21 30.46 -15.19 -0.82
N VAL A 22 29.24 -15.72 -0.71
CA VAL A 22 28.05 -14.97 -1.17
C VAL A 22 26.79 -15.25 -0.32
N PRO A 23 26.66 -14.71 0.92
CA PRO A 23 25.36 -14.66 1.60
C PRO A 23 24.68 -13.27 1.59
N LEU A 24 25.29 -12.24 0.98
CA LEU A 24 24.80 -10.86 1.08
C LEU A 24 23.49 -10.56 0.31
N LEU A 25 23.07 -11.41 -0.62
CA LEU A 25 21.89 -11.13 -1.45
C LEU A 25 20.56 -11.59 -0.80
N TRP A 26 20.58 -12.45 0.21
CA TRP A 26 19.37 -13.00 0.84
C TRP A 26 18.87 -12.13 2.00
N ALA A 27 19.78 -11.53 2.78
CA ALA A 27 19.43 -10.66 3.90
C ALA A 27 18.61 -9.43 3.48
N GLN A 28 18.84 -8.90 2.27
CA GLN A 28 18.13 -7.71 1.80
C GLN A 28 16.67 -8.00 1.40
N ALA A 29 16.41 -9.18 0.82
CA ALA A 29 15.06 -9.58 0.45
C ALA A 29 14.17 -9.79 1.69
N ASP A 30 14.71 -10.39 2.75
CA ASP A 30 14.00 -10.56 4.03
C ASP A 30 13.71 -9.22 4.71
N GLN A 31 14.63 -8.25 4.62
CA GLN A 31 14.39 -6.89 5.10
C GLN A 31 13.30 -6.17 4.30
N ASP A 32 13.30 -6.29 2.98
CA ASP A 32 12.30 -5.68 2.12
C ASP A 32 10.90 -6.29 2.36
N GLU A 33 10.79 -7.61 2.58
CA GLU A 33 9.55 -8.27 3.01
C GLU A 33 9.02 -7.67 4.32
N GLY A 34 9.90 -7.57 5.34
CA GLY A 34 9.53 -7.00 6.64
C GLY A 34 9.04 -5.55 6.54
N ARG A 35 9.67 -4.75 5.66
CA ARG A 35 9.24 -3.37 5.38
C ARG A 35 7.88 -3.31 4.70
N LEU A 36 7.62 -4.16 3.71
CA LEU A 36 6.29 -4.24 3.08
C LEU A 36 5.22 -4.68 4.05
N GLN A 37 5.51 -5.65 4.92
CA GLN A 37 4.57 -6.08 5.95
C GLN A 37 4.28 -4.95 6.95
N ALA A 38 5.30 -4.19 7.35
CA ALA A 38 5.12 -3.01 8.19
C ALA A 38 4.29 -1.92 7.49
N ALA A 39 4.55 -1.66 6.21
CA ALA A 39 3.78 -0.71 5.40
C ALA A 39 2.31 -1.14 5.29
N ASN A 40 2.05 -2.42 5.02
CA ASN A 40 0.71 -3.00 4.94
C ASN A 40 -0.10 -2.73 6.23
N VAL A 41 0.47 -3.12 7.37
CA VAL A 41 -0.18 -2.95 8.68
C VAL A 41 -0.40 -1.47 9.01
N ALA A 42 0.56 -0.60 8.68
CA ALA A 42 0.43 0.83 8.91
C ALA A 42 -0.71 1.45 8.07
N ILE A 43 -0.77 1.11 6.78
CA ILE A 43 -1.83 1.59 5.88
C ILE A 43 -3.20 1.11 6.38
N ASP A 44 -3.33 -0.17 6.72
CA ASP A 44 -4.59 -0.72 7.22
C ASP A 44 -5.03 -0.04 8.53
N LYS A 45 -4.09 0.23 9.43
CA LYS A 45 -4.36 0.95 10.68
C LYS A 45 -4.81 2.39 10.43
N ASP A 46 -4.13 3.12 9.55
CA ASP A 46 -4.47 4.50 9.22
C ASP A 46 -5.84 4.57 8.52
N ALA A 47 -6.14 3.58 7.67
CA ALA A 47 -7.38 3.49 6.92
C ALA A 47 -8.57 2.92 7.72
N ALA A 48 -8.34 2.20 8.83
CA ALA A 48 -9.40 1.68 9.70
C ALA A 48 -10.27 2.79 10.33
N SER A 49 -9.77 4.03 10.35
CA SER A 49 -10.43 5.15 11.04
C SER A 49 -11.33 6.02 10.16
N LYS A 50 -11.25 5.96 8.81
CA LYS A 50 -11.99 6.87 7.89
C LYS A 50 -12.29 6.29 6.50
N GLY A 51 -13.33 6.84 5.86
CA GLY A 51 -14.09 6.27 4.75
C GLY A 51 -13.34 6.02 3.44
N SER A 52 -13.56 4.80 2.92
CA SER A 52 -12.97 4.15 1.74
C SER A 52 -12.80 4.99 0.48
N ALA A 53 -13.63 6.01 0.29
CA ALA A 53 -13.64 6.83 -0.92
C ALA A 53 -12.38 7.69 -1.06
N VAL A 54 -11.85 8.25 0.05
CA VAL A 54 -10.63 9.08 -0.01
C VAL A 54 -9.44 8.20 -0.38
N GLN A 55 -9.30 7.02 0.23
CA GLN A 55 -8.22 6.11 -0.08
C GLN A 55 -8.28 5.60 -1.53
N ALA A 56 -9.47 5.22 -2.01
CA ALA A 56 -9.65 4.81 -3.40
C ALA A 56 -9.22 5.93 -4.37
N GLN A 57 -9.57 7.18 -4.08
CA GLN A 57 -9.22 8.31 -4.92
C GLN A 57 -7.71 8.62 -4.88
N THR A 58 -7.06 8.56 -3.72
CA THR A 58 -5.61 8.78 -3.60
C THR A 58 -4.83 7.69 -4.35
N LEU A 59 -5.18 6.42 -4.13
CA LEU A 59 -4.53 5.30 -4.82
C LEU A 59 -4.79 5.33 -6.34
N SER A 60 -5.99 5.73 -6.76
CA SER A 60 -6.33 5.89 -8.18
C SER A 60 -5.40 6.89 -8.86
N LYS A 61 -5.17 8.05 -8.22
CA LYS A 61 -4.25 9.07 -8.73
C LYS A 61 -2.80 8.59 -8.74
N GLN A 62 -2.37 7.94 -7.67
CA GLN A 62 -0.98 7.52 -7.50
C GLN A 62 -0.56 6.46 -8.52
N PHE A 63 -1.41 5.45 -8.74
CA PHE A 63 -1.10 4.31 -9.60
C PHE A 63 -1.72 4.44 -11.00
N ASN A 64 -2.41 5.56 -11.27
CA ASN A 64 -3.16 5.80 -12.51
C ASN A 64 -4.14 4.67 -12.85
N VAL A 65 -4.85 4.17 -11.83
CA VAL A 65 -5.82 3.07 -11.91
C VAL A 65 -7.23 3.61 -11.65
N PRO A 66 -8.30 3.13 -12.32
CA PRO A 66 -9.66 3.57 -12.02
C PRO A 66 -10.04 3.33 -10.56
N SER A 67 -10.66 4.32 -9.89
CA SER A 67 -11.15 4.16 -8.51
C SER A 67 -12.10 2.98 -8.35
N SER A 68 -12.91 2.68 -9.38
CA SER A 68 -13.83 1.54 -9.38
C SER A 68 -13.11 0.18 -9.24
N GLN A 69 -11.91 0.05 -9.78
CA GLN A 69 -11.10 -1.16 -9.64
C GLN A 69 -10.54 -1.29 -8.22
N ILE A 70 -10.13 -0.17 -7.61
CA ILE A 70 -9.66 -0.15 -6.22
C ILE A 70 -10.82 -0.45 -5.25
N GLU A 71 -12.01 0.08 -5.55
CA GLU A 71 -13.23 -0.23 -4.80
C GLU A 71 -13.65 -1.70 -4.94
N SER A 72 -13.49 -2.31 -6.13
CA SER A 72 -13.78 -3.73 -6.30
C SER A 72 -12.82 -4.61 -5.50
N MET A 73 -11.52 -4.28 -5.48
CA MET A 73 -10.53 -4.96 -4.64
C MET A 73 -10.87 -4.81 -3.15
N ARG A 74 -11.35 -3.63 -2.73
CA ARG A 74 -11.82 -3.42 -1.37
C ARG A 74 -13.07 -4.22 -1.05
N ALA A 75 -13.99 -4.36 -2.01
CA ALA A 75 -15.20 -5.18 -1.89
C ALA A 75 -14.87 -6.68 -1.79
N GLN A 76 -13.76 -7.13 -2.38
CA GLN A 76 -13.19 -8.47 -2.20
C GLN A 76 -12.55 -8.69 -0.81
N LYS A 77 -12.82 -7.79 0.15
CA LYS A 77 -12.32 -7.82 1.55
C LYS A 77 -10.80 -7.70 1.69
N GLN A 78 -10.10 -7.24 0.67
CA GLN A 78 -8.67 -6.95 0.78
C GLN A 78 -8.44 -5.71 1.65
N GLY A 79 -7.36 -5.73 2.45
CA GLY A 79 -6.89 -4.58 3.21
C GLY A 79 -6.38 -3.47 2.29
N TRP A 80 -6.41 -2.22 2.75
CA TRP A 80 -5.87 -1.08 2.00
C TRP A 80 -4.37 -1.21 1.76
N GLY A 81 -3.65 -1.77 2.72
CA GLY A 81 -2.22 -2.03 2.56
C GLY A 81 -1.95 -3.12 1.52
N GLU A 82 -2.74 -4.20 1.53
CA GLU A 82 -2.63 -5.27 0.54
C GLU A 82 -2.93 -4.76 -0.88
N ILE A 83 -3.99 -3.98 -1.04
CA ILE A 83 -4.34 -3.32 -2.31
C ILE A 83 -3.19 -2.43 -2.78
N THR A 84 -2.60 -1.62 -1.88
CA THR A 84 -1.49 -0.72 -2.21
C THR A 84 -0.26 -1.49 -2.70
N ILE A 85 0.07 -2.62 -2.06
CA ILE A 85 1.21 -3.45 -2.46
C ILE A 85 0.95 -4.12 -3.81
N GLN A 86 -0.26 -4.62 -4.04
CA GLN A 86 -0.63 -5.21 -5.33
C GLN A 86 -0.54 -4.19 -6.47
N LEU A 87 -1.04 -2.98 -6.25
CA LEU A 87 -0.93 -1.88 -7.22
C LEU A 87 0.53 -1.50 -7.49
N ALA A 88 1.36 -1.39 -6.44
CA ALA A 88 2.78 -1.06 -6.58
C ALA A 88 3.54 -2.14 -7.37
N MET A 89 3.29 -3.42 -7.10
CA MET A 89 3.88 -4.52 -7.87
C MET A 89 3.38 -4.52 -9.32
N ALA A 90 2.08 -4.33 -9.54
CA ALA A 90 1.52 -4.33 -10.88
C ALA A 90 2.05 -3.15 -11.73
N GLN A 91 2.17 -1.97 -11.13
CA GLN A 91 2.83 -0.82 -11.73
C GLN A 91 4.28 -1.15 -12.09
N HIS A 92 5.03 -1.77 -11.17
CA HIS A 92 6.40 -2.16 -11.43
C HIS A 92 6.49 -3.13 -12.63
N LEU A 93 5.64 -4.16 -12.68
CA LEU A 93 5.61 -5.14 -13.77
C LEU A 93 5.32 -4.51 -15.13
N THR A 94 4.34 -3.60 -15.20
CA THR A 94 4.02 -2.90 -16.46
C THR A 94 5.15 -1.98 -16.92
N GLN A 95 5.97 -1.47 -16.00
CA GLN A 95 7.13 -0.63 -16.30
C GLN A 95 8.37 -1.44 -16.69
N THR A 96 8.63 -2.57 -16.02
CA THR A 96 9.86 -3.35 -16.24
C THR A 96 9.71 -4.46 -17.25
N ALA A 97 8.50 -5.01 -17.40
CA ALA A 97 8.19 -6.12 -18.29
C ALA A 97 6.93 -5.85 -19.13
N PRO A 98 6.86 -4.73 -19.88
CA PRO A 98 5.67 -4.35 -20.67
C PRO A 98 5.32 -5.37 -21.77
N GLN A 99 6.28 -6.19 -22.20
CA GLN A 99 6.05 -7.27 -23.17
C GLN A 99 5.31 -8.47 -22.57
N THR A 100 5.46 -8.69 -21.26
CA THR A 100 4.82 -9.78 -20.51
C THR A 100 3.55 -9.30 -19.82
N TYR A 101 3.54 -8.05 -19.38
CA TYR A 101 2.44 -7.40 -18.69
C TYR A 101 2.11 -6.06 -19.37
N PRO A 102 1.40 -6.10 -20.52
CA PRO A 102 1.07 -4.90 -21.29
C PRO A 102 0.04 -4.00 -20.59
N SER A 103 -0.70 -4.53 -19.61
CA SER A 103 -1.73 -3.78 -18.88
C SER A 103 -1.65 -4.00 -17.37
N MET A 104 -2.08 -2.99 -16.61
CA MET A 104 -2.19 -3.05 -15.16
C MET A 104 -3.11 -4.20 -14.71
N ASN A 105 -4.18 -4.46 -15.47
CA ASN A 105 -5.15 -5.51 -15.17
C ASN A 105 -4.52 -6.91 -15.27
N GLU A 106 -3.71 -7.15 -16.30
CA GLU A 106 -3.01 -8.43 -16.47
C GLU A 106 -1.97 -8.66 -15.37
N ALA A 107 -1.23 -7.60 -15.02
CA ALA A 107 -0.28 -7.64 -13.92
C ALA A 107 -0.97 -7.94 -12.58
N LEU A 108 -2.08 -7.25 -12.27
CA LEU A 108 -2.87 -7.46 -11.07
C LEU A 108 -3.45 -8.88 -11.01
N ALA A 109 -4.04 -9.38 -12.10
CA ALA A 109 -4.59 -10.74 -12.15
C ALA A 109 -3.52 -11.81 -11.86
N LYS A 110 -2.30 -11.64 -12.39
CA LYS A 110 -1.19 -12.55 -12.11
C LYS A 110 -0.77 -12.50 -10.65
N ILE A 111 -0.67 -11.31 -10.08
CA ILE A 111 -0.32 -11.11 -8.66
C ILE A 111 -1.39 -11.72 -7.74
N GLU A 112 -2.67 -11.49 -8.04
CA GLU A 112 -3.79 -12.03 -7.27
C GLU A 112 -3.78 -13.56 -7.28
N THR A 113 -3.50 -14.16 -8.44
CA THR A 113 -3.33 -15.62 -8.56
C THR A 113 -2.23 -16.14 -7.62
N LEU A 114 -1.04 -15.53 -7.66
CA LEU A 114 0.07 -15.94 -6.78
C LEU A 114 -0.21 -15.66 -5.31
N ARG A 115 -1.02 -14.64 -5.01
CA ARG A 115 -1.40 -14.29 -3.65
C ARG A 115 -2.41 -15.29 -3.07
N ASN A 116 -3.32 -15.80 -3.90
CA ASN A 116 -4.26 -16.85 -3.54
C ASN A 116 -3.56 -18.19 -3.23
N GLU A 117 -2.34 -18.39 -3.74
CA GLU A 117 -1.46 -19.51 -3.35
C GLU A 117 -0.78 -19.29 -1.98
N HIS A 118 -1.22 -18.29 -1.21
CA HIS A 118 -0.69 -17.90 0.10
C HIS A 118 0.83 -17.60 0.10
N MET A 119 1.38 -17.20 -1.04
CA MET A 119 2.78 -16.79 -1.12
C MET A 119 2.98 -15.42 -0.45
N GLY A 120 4.15 -15.25 0.19
CA GLY A 120 4.63 -13.94 0.66
C GLY A 120 5.08 -13.06 -0.51
N TRP A 121 5.12 -11.75 -0.30
CA TRP A 121 5.34 -10.78 -1.39
C TRP A 121 6.70 -10.95 -2.06
N GLY A 122 7.72 -11.33 -1.31
CA GLY A 122 9.08 -11.58 -1.78
C GLY A 122 9.21 -12.89 -2.53
N LYS A 123 8.40 -13.89 -2.18
CA LYS A 123 8.30 -15.11 -2.99
C LYS A 123 7.63 -14.80 -4.33
N ILE A 124 6.57 -13.98 -4.33
CA ILE A 124 5.89 -13.50 -5.54
C ILE A 124 6.87 -12.70 -6.41
N ALA A 125 7.60 -11.73 -5.85
CA ALA A 125 8.58 -10.93 -6.59
C ALA A 125 9.68 -11.80 -7.18
N LYS A 126 10.17 -12.79 -6.43
CA LYS A 126 11.16 -13.75 -6.92
C LYS A 126 10.63 -14.60 -8.07
N ASP A 127 9.40 -15.10 -7.97
CA ASP A 127 8.76 -15.91 -9.02
C ASP A 127 8.55 -15.10 -10.30
N LEU A 128 8.20 -13.82 -10.13
CA LEU A 128 8.04 -12.85 -11.21
C LEU A 128 9.35 -12.24 -11.70
N GLY A 129 10.49 -12.62 -11.12
CA GLY A 129 11.82 -12.23 -11.58
C GLY A 129 12.23 -10.78 -11.28
N PHE A 130 11.62 -10.12 -10.29
CA PHE A 130 11.96 -8.75 -9.89
C PHE A 130 12.31 -8.62 -8.40
N LYS A 131 12.91 -7.48 -8.01
CA LYS A 131 13.30 -7.20 -6.62
C LYS A 131 12.20 -6.43 -5.90
N LEU A 132 11.99 -6.71 -4.60
CA LEU A 132 10.99 -5.98 -3.82
C LEU A 132 11.35 -4.52 -3.54
N GLY A 133 12.63 -4.14 -3.51
CA GLY A 133 13.06 -2.78 -3.14
C GLY A 133 12.31 -1.62 -3.84
N PRO A 134 12.13 -1.62 -5.18
CA PRO A 134 11.30 -0.65 -5.88
C PRO A 134 9.84 -0.64 -5.41
N VAL A 135 9.24 -1.81 -5.22
CA VAL A 135 7.85 -1.95 -4.75
C VAL A 135 7.71 -1.44 -3.32
N VAL A 136 8.67 -1.73 -2.45
CA VAL A 136 8.71 -1.19 -1.08
C VAL A 136 8.70 0.34 -1.12
N ARG A 137 9.51 0.93 -2.00
CA ARG A 137 9.58 2.39 -2.17
C ARG A 137 8.24 2.96 -2.63
N ASP A 138 7.62 2.35 -3.63
CA ASP A 138 6.35 2.82 -4.18
C ASP A 138 5.20 2.66 -3.18
N ALA A 139 5.18 1.56 -2.42
CA ALA A 139 4.21 1.33 -1.35
C ALA A 139 4.41 2.32 -0.18
N GLU A 140 5.65 2.61 0.20
CA GLU A 140 5.96 3.62 1.22
C GLU A 140 5.59 5.04 0.78
N GLN A 141 5.82 5.37 -0.48
CA GLN A 141 5.41 6.64 -1.06
C GLN A 141 3.88 6.77 -1.04
N ALA A 142 3.17 5.76 -1.53
CA ALA A 142 1.72 5.72 -1.51
C ALA A 142 1.16 5.83 -0.08
N ARG A 143 1.80 5.18 0.90
CA ARG A 143 1.44 5.33 2.33
C ARG A 143 1.58 6.77 2.80
N GLN A 144 2.69 7.42 2.49
CA GLN A 144 2.91 8.81 2.91
C GLN A 144 1.87 9.75 2.31
N ASP A 145 1.54 9.58 1.04
CA ASP A 145 0.57 10.42 0.36
C ASP A 145 -0.85 10.14 0.87
N LEU A 146 -1.19 8.88 1.12
CA LEU A 146 -2.43 8.50 1.81
C LEU A 146 -2.54 9.15 3.19
N ALA A 147 -1.46 9.12 3.98
CA ALA A 147 -1.44 9.71 5.32
C ALA A 147 -1.56 11.25 5.27
N LYS A 148 -1.01 11.91 4.24
CA LYS A 148 -1.17 13.36 4.03
C LYS A 148 -2.60 13.68 3.65
N ASP A 149 -3.18 12.98 2.67
CA ASP A 149 -4.54 13.22 2.18
C ASP A 149 -5.59 12.96 3.28
N LEU A 150 -5.44 11.89 4.05
CA LEU A 150 -6.32 11.59 5.19
C LEU A 150 -6.25 12.66 6.29
N ARG A 151 -5.05 13.23 6.53
CA ARG A 151 -4.89 14.35 7.46
C ARG A 151 -5.53 15.63 6.92
N ALA A 152 -5.33 15.95 5.65
CA ALA A 152 -5.94 17.11 5.00
C ALA A 152 -7.47 17.03 5.05
N ALA A 153 -8.04 15.88 4.66
CA ALA A 153 -9.49 15.64 4.74
C ALA A 153 -10.03 15.77 6.17
N ARG A 154 -9.26 15.40 7.19
CA ARG A 154 -9.64 15.61 8.60
C ARG A 154 -9.70 17.09 8.96
N THR A 155 -8.71 17.87 8.56
CA THR A 155 -8.66 19.32 8.83
C THR A 155 -9.82 20.05 8.14
N GLU A 156 -10.12 19.69 6.89
CA GLU A 156 -11.25 20.26 6.16
C GLU A 156 -12.60 19.91 6.81
N GLN A 157 -12.78 18.66 7.24
CA GLN A 157 -13.98 18.24 7.97
C GLN A 157 -14.15 19.00 9.30
N ALA A 158 -13.07 19.13 10.09
CA ALA A 158 -13.10 19.86 11.36
C ALA A 158 -13.45 21.34 11.16
N THR A 159 -12.87 21.98 10.15
CA THR A 159 -13.16 23.39 9.80
C THR A 159 -14.62 23.57 9.37
N ARG A 160 -15.18 22.61 8.62
CA ARG A 160 -16.58 22.65 8.20
C ARG A 160 -17.55 22.41 9.35
N GLN A 161 -17.21 21.53 10.29
CA GLN A 161 -18.01 21.29 11.50
C GLN A 161 -18.02 22.52 12.41
N GLU A 162 -16.87 23.16 12.65
CA GLU A 162 -16.79 24.39 13.46
C GLU A 162 -17.61 25.56 12.88
N ARG A 163 -17.67 25.67 11.54
CA ARG A 163 -18.49 26.68 10.85
C ARG A 163 -19.99 26.40 10.92
N THR A 164 -20.39 25.15 11.10
CA THR A 164 -21.80 24.73 11.21
C THR A 164 -22.29 24.76 12.66
N GLU A 165 -21.38 24.65 13.64
CA GLU A 165 -21.65 24.69 15.08
C GLU A 165 -21.49 26.08 15.72
N ARG A 166 -21.39 27.16 14.95
CA ARG A 166 -21.67 28.51 15.48
C ARG A 166 -23.17 28.77 15.32
N PRO A 167 -24.01 28.62 16.38
CA PRO A 167 -25.36 29.13 16.33
C PRO A 167 -25.33 30.59 15.91
N ASP A 168 -26.16 30.91 14.94
CA ASP A 168 -26.46 32.27 14.53
C ASP A 168 -26.54 33.16 15.76
N ARG A 169 -25.64 34.15 15.80
CA ARG A 169 -25.60 35.18 16.83
C ARG A 169 -27.01 35.73 16.94
N PRO A 170 -27.69 35.65 18.11
CA PRO A 170 -29.08 36.08 18.23
C PRO A 170 -29.16 37.51 17.72
N VAL A 171 -29.98 37.71 16.68
CA VAL A 171 -30.24 39.01 16.08
C VAL A 171 -30.61 39.94 17.22
N ARG A 172 -29.78 40.95 17.42
CA ARG A 172 -29.95 42.00 18.41
C ARG A 172 -31.41 42.46 18.36
N PRO A 173 -32.20 42.34 19.44
CA PRO A 173 -33.59 42.77 19.43
C PRO A 173 -33.64 44.22 18.95
N GLU A 174 -34.39 44.45 17.88
CA GLU A 174 -34.62 45.81 17.41
C GLU A 174 -35.21 46.63 18.56
N ARG A 175 -34.53 47.74 18.79
CA ARG A 175 -34.82 48.72 19.83
C ARG A 175 -36.31 49.09 19.76
N PRO A 176 -37.07 49.00 20.87
CA PRO A 176 -38.47 49.42 20.86
C PRO A 176 -38.55 50.88 20.39
N GLU A 177 -39.28 51.12 19.31
CA GLU A 177 -39.60 52.48 18.90
C GLU A 177 -40.35 53.15 20.05
N ARG A 178 -39.74 54.24 20.51
CA ARG A 178 -40.19 55.11 21.57
C ARG A 178 -41.62 55.58 21.24
N PRO A 179 -42.60 55.45 22.14
CA PRO A 179 -43.93 56.00 21.90
C PRO A 179 -43.81 57.53 21.84
N GLU A 180 -43.97 58.11 20.65
CA GLU A 180 -44.04 59.55 20.49
C GLU A 180 -45.42 60.02 20.95
N ARG A 181 -45.50 60.28 22.25
CA ARG A 181 -46.63 60.93 22.91
C ARG A 181 -46.49 62.44 22.69
N ALA A 182 -47.26 62.97 21.75
CA ALA A 182 -47.63 64.40 21.69
C ALA A 182 -49.07 64.42 21.12
N ALA A 183 -50.15 64.50 21.89
CA ALA A 183 -50.58 65.57 22.80
C ALA A 183 -50.62 66.96 22.12
N HIS A 184 -51.85 67.39 21.80
CA HIS A 184 -52.37 68.75 21.70
C HIS A 184 -51.87 69.67 20.57
N ARG A 185 -52.74 69.98 19.60
CA ARG A 185 -53.52 71.24 19.61
C ARG A 185 -54.72 71.17 18.67
#